data_AF-A0A974YG05-F1
#
_entry.id   AF-A0A974YG05-F1
#
_cell.length_a   1.000
_cell.length_b   1.000
_cell.length_c   1.000
_cell.angle_alpha   90.00
_cell.angle_beta   90.00
_cell.angle_gamma   90.00
#
_symmetry.space_group_name_H-M   'P 1'
#
loop_
_entity.id
_entity.type
_entity.pdbx_description
1 polymer ?
#
loop_
_entity_poly.entity_id
_entity_poly.type
_entity_poly.pdbx_seq_one_letter_code
_entity_poly.pdbx_strand_id
1 'polypeptide(L)'
;MSDLCSDEIEQQIIRAYVQLVFAAENTAGIRTTLVARFCSFEVRLSELPDASVLQDLPPFWLEIYSHATRSTVDSLGCFEFDEAELAMAVELVLKARHCRELYH
;
A
#
# COMPACT_ATOMS: atom_id res chain seq x y z
N MET A 1 -8.22 -21.81 -7.24
CA MET A 1 -7.01 -21.22 -7.84
C MET A 1 -6.83 -19.79 -7.33
N SER A 2 -6.94 -19.58 -6.01
CA SER A 2 -7.11 -18.24 -5.43
C SER A 2 -6.00 -17.87 -4.45
N ASP A 3 -5.41 -18.86 -3.76
CA ASP A 3 -4.41 -18.63 -2.70
C ASP A 3 -3.04 -18.18 -3.22
N LEU A 4 -2.58 -18.72 -4.35
CA LEU A 4 -1.27 -18.36 -4.93
C LEU A 4 -1.12 -16.86 -5.21
N CYS A 5 -2.23 -16.18 -5.54
CA CYS A 5 -2.20 -14.74 -5.75
C CYS A 5 -2.18 -13.94 -4.44
N SER A 6 -2.86 -14.44 -3.41
CA SER A 6 -2.91 -13.78 -2.10
C SER A 6 -1.51 -13.79 -1.49
N ASP A 7 -0.90 -14.97 -1.41
CA ASP A 7 0.44 -15.16 -0.85
C ASP A 7 1.51 -14.32 -1.57
N GLU A 8 1.44 -14.21 -2.91
CA GLU A 8 2.35 -13.36 -3.68
C GLU A 8 2.19 -11.87 -3.34
N ILE A 9 0.95 -11.41 -3.12
CA ILE A 9 0.67 -10.03 -2.74
C ILE A 9 1.12 -9.75 -1.32
N GLU A 10 0.87 -10.68 -0.38
CA GLU A 10 1.36 -10.60 0.99
C GLU A 10 2.88 -10.43 1.02
N GLN A 11 3.59 -11.26 0.25
CA GLN A 11 5.05 -11.16 0.14
C GLN A 11 5.51 -9.83 -0.45
N GLN A 12 4.78 -9.27 -1.41
CA GLN A 12 5.09 -7.94 -1.96
C GLN A 12 4.88 -6.84 -0.91
N ILE A 13 3.80 -6.91 -0.13
CA ILE A 13 3.52 -5.97 0.96
C ILE A 13 4.61 -6.05 2.02
N ILE A 14 4.95 -7.25 2.49
CA ILE A 14 6.00 -7.46 3.50
C ILE A 14 7.35 -6.98 2.99
N ARG A 15 7.69 -7.28 1.73
CA ARG A 15 8.94 -6.81 1.13
C ARG A 15 8.99 -5.28 1.04
N ALA A 16 7.88 -4.66 0.64
CA ALA A 16 7.78 -3.21 0.58
C ALA A 16 7.90 -2.60 1.98
N TYR A 17 7.26 -3.20 2.98
CA TYR A 17 7.37 -2.78 4.38
C TYR A 17 8.82 -2.78 4.88
N VAL A 18 9.57 -3.86 4.59
CA VAL A 18 11.01 -3.92 4.91
C VAL A 18 11.81 -2.88 4.11
N GLN A 19 11.48 -2.66 2.83
CA GLN A 19 12.16 -1.67 2.00
C GLN A 19 11.89 -0.24 2.44
N LEU A 20 10.74 0.04 3.05
CA LEU A 20 10.34 1.36 3.52
C LEU A 20 11.34 1.92 4.54
N VAL A 21 11.89 1.07 5.40
CA VAL A 21 12.92 1.44 6.39
C VAL A 21 14.18 2.01 5.71
N PHE A 22 14.46 1.57 4.49
CA PHE A 22 15.62 2.01 3.70
C PHE A 22 15.27 3.07 2.66
N ALA A 23 14.00 3.44 2.52
CA ALA A 23 13.56 4.42 1.55
C ALA A 23 14.02 5.82 1.95
N ALA A 24 14.41 6.62 0.96
CA ALA A 24 14.72 8.03 1.19
C ALA A 24 13.43 8.78 1.55
N GLU A 25 13.53 9.69 2.51
CA GLU A 25 12.46 10.61 2.87
C GLU A 25 12.21 11.58 1.71
N ASN A 26 10.93 11.85 1.44
CA ASN A 26 10.53 12.86 0.47
C ASN A 26 10.63 14.28 1.08
N THR A 27 10.24 15.30 0.31
CA THR A 27 10.29 16.71 0.76
C THR A 27 9.43 17.01 1.99
N ALA A 28 8.50 16.12 2.34
CA ALA A 28 7.66 16.22 3.53
C ALA A 28 8.15 15.33 4.70
N GLY A 29 9.34 14.73 4.59
CA GLY A 29 9.87 13.82 5.61
C GLY A 29 9.18 12.44 5.63
N ILE A 30 8.34 12.15 4.64
CA ILE A 30 7.60 10.89 4.52
C ILE A 30 8.43 9.91 3.69
N ARG A 31 8.58 8.68 4.18
CA ARG A 31 9.11 7.57 3.38
C ARG A 31 7.97 6.95 2.61
N THR A 32 8.19 6.69 1.32
CA THR A 32 7.22 6.01 0.46
C THR A 32 7.95 5.00 -0.41
N THR A 33 7.36 3.82 -0.56
CA THR A 33 7.82 2.78 -1.47
C THR A 33 6.68 2.25 -2.34
N LEU A 34 7.03 1.63 -3.46
CA LEU A 34 6.07 1.02 -4.37
C LEU A 34 5.87 -0.45 -3.97
N VAL A 35 4.62 -0.85 -3.73
CA VAL A 35 4.26 -2.25 -3.47
C VAL A 35 4.02 -2.98 -4.79
N ALA A 36 3.16 -2.42 -5.63
CA ALA A 36 2.79 -3.00 -6.92
C ALA A 36 2.39 -1.90 -7.91
N ARG A 37 2.46 -2.21 -9.21
CA ARG A 37 2.00 -1.32 -10.27
C ARG A 37 1.15 -2.09 -11.27
N PHE A 38 -0.05 -1.58 -11.53
CA PHE A 38 -1.02 -2.13 -12.46
C PHE A 38 -1.42 -1.06 -13.48
N CYS A 39 -0.75 -1.04 -14.63
CA CYS A 39 -0.96 -0.04 -15.68
C CYS A 39 -0.84 1.41 -15.14
N SER A 40 -1.98 2.12 -15.09
CA SER A 40 -2.14 3.49 -14.60
C SER A 40 -2.32 3.59 -13.08
N PHE A 41 -2.48 2.46 -12.38
CA PHE A 41 -2.59 2.42 -10.93
C PHE A 41 -1.27 1.98 -10.28
N GLU A 42 -0.90 2.63 -9.19
CA GLU A 42 0.22 2.26 -8.33
C GLU A 42 -0.28 2.02 -6.93
N VAL A 43 0.12 0.91 -6.32
CA VAL A 43 -0.05 0.69 -4.90
C VAL A 43 1.22 1.14 -4.19
N ARG A 44 1.10 2.11 -3.31
CA ARG A 44 2.22 2.69 -2.57
C ARG A 44 2.04 2.46 -1.08
N LEU A 45 3.16 2.26 -0.40
CA LEU A 45 3.21 2.17 1.05
C LEU A 45 3.98 3.38 1.57
N SER A 46 3.38 4.13 2.48
CA SER A 46 3.97 5.33 3.07
C SER A 46 3.98 5.26 4.60
N GLU A 47 5.03 5.78 5.20
CA GLU A 47 5.14 5.98 6.66
C GLU A 47 4.66 7.38 7.04
N LEU A 48 3.93 7.49 8.15
CA LEU A 48 3.46 8.77 8.67
C LEU A 48 4.47 9.30 9.71
N PRO A 49 5.15 10.43 9.46
CA PRO A 49 6.30 10.89 10.27
C PRO A 49 5.96 11.23 11.73
N ASP A 50 4.69 11.52 12.03
CA ASP A 50 4.22 11.90 13.37
C ASP A 50 3.27 10.87 14.01
N ALA A 51 3.32 9.60 13.61
CA ALA A 51 2.50 8.55 14.22
C ALA A 51 2.74 8.42 15.74
N SER A 52 3.94 8.74 16.22
CA SER A 52 4.26 8.77 17.66
C SER A 52 3.52 9.87 18.44
N VAL A 53 3.04 10.92 17.78
CA VAL A 53 2.27 12.03 18.37
C VAL A 53 0.77 11.74 18.37
N LEU A 54 0.31 10.86 17.47
CA LEU A 54 -1.09 10.53 17.25
C LEU A 54 -1.31 9.05 17.62
N GLN A 55 -1.41 8.78 18.92
CA GLN A 55 -1.46 7.41 19.49
C GLN A 55 -2.57 6.50 18.92
N ASP A 56 -3.57 7.05 18.25
CA ASP A 56 -4.70 6.31 17.67
C ASP A 56 -4.69 6.25 16.13
N LEU A 57 -3.66 6.81 15.47
CA LEU A 57 -3.53 6.72 14.03
C LEU A 57 -2.57 5.59 13.64
N PRO A 58 -2.89 4.84 12.57
CA PRO A 58 -1.92 3.94 11.98
C PRO A 58 -0.59 4.69 11.70
N PRO A 59 0.57 4.02 11.75
CA PRO A 59 1.84 4.53 11.28
C PRO A 59 2.06 4.34 9.78
N PHE A 60 1.35 3.39 9.14
CA PHE A 60 1.54 3.05 7.73
C PHE A 60 0.26 3.22 6.92
N TRP A 61 0.38 3.76 5.71
CA TRP A 61 -0.72 3.83 4.74
C TRP A 61 -0.36 3.11 3.46
N LEU A 62 -1.23 2.18 3.09
CA LEU A 62 -1.25 1.57 1.78
C LEU A 62 -2.27 2.31 0.91
N GLU A 63 -1.84 2.91 -0.19
CA GLU A 63 -2.70 3.72 -1.05
C GLU A 63 -2.69 3.22 -2.50
N ILE A 64 -3.84 3.30 -3.17
CA ILE A 64 -3.97 3.10 -4.62
C ILE A 64 -3.94 4.48 -5.29
N TYR A 65 -2.83 4.82 -5.92
CA TYR A 65 -2.68 6.05 -6.69
C TYR A 65 -3.02 5.83 -8.17
N SER A 66 -3.97 6.59 -8.70
CA SER A 66 -4.29 6.63 -10.12
C SER A 66 -3.52 7.75 -10.81
N HIS A 67 -2.64 7.38 -11.75
CA HIS A 67 -1.96 8.35 -12.62
C HIS A 67 -2.90 9.03 -13.62
N ALA A 68 -4.00 8.38 -13.98
CA ALA A 68 -4.98 8.91 -14.92
C ALA A 68 -5.73 10.12 -14.33
N THR A 69 -6.13 10.02 -13.06
CA THR A 69 -6.85 11.08 -12.33
C THR A 69 -5.93 11.91 -11.43
N ARG A 70 -4.65 11.53 -11.31
CA ARG A 70 -3.64 12.10 -10.42
C ARG A 70 -4.10 12.16 -8.96
N SER A 71 -4.86 11.16 -8.53
CA SER A 71 -5.51 11.11 -7.23
C SER A 71 -5.40 9.73 -6.60
N THR A 72 -5.41 9.69 -5.27
CA THR A 72 -5.61 8.45 -4.52
C THR A 72 -7.05 7.99 -4.71
N VAL A 73 -7.24 6.73 -5.08
CA VAL A 73 -8.53 6.08 -5.32
C VAL A 73 -9.05 5.46 -4.03
N ASP A 74 -8.16 4.80 -3.30
CA ASP A 74 -8.47 4.14 -2.03
C ASP A 74 -7.21 4.09 -1.17
N SER A 75 -7.38 3.99 0.14
CA SER A 75 -6.29 3.93 1.10
C SER A 75 -6.67 3.13 2.34
N LEU A 76 -5.72 2.35 2.83
CA LEU A 76 -5.85 1.55 4.05
C LEU A 76 -4.73 1.94 5.01
N GLY A 77 -5.10 2.25 6.26
CA GLY A 77 -4.13 2.42 7.34
C GLY A 77 -3.82 1.07 8.01
N CYS A 78 -2.56 0.82 8.32
CA CYS A 78 -2.07 -0.41 8.94
C CYS A 78 -1.13 -0.08 10.11
N PHE A 79 -1.31 -0.76 11.24
CA PHE A 79 -0.48 -0.65 12.43
C PHE A 79 0.81 -1.44 12.30
N GLU A 80 0.70 -2.76 12.16
CA GLU A 80 1.85 -3.65 12.13
C GLU A 80 1.75 -4.70 11.01
N PHE A 81 0.70 -4.62 10.18
CA PHE A 81 0.36 -5.66 9.21
C PHE A 81 0.18 -7.02 9.91
N ASP A 82 -0.64 -7.06 10.96
CA ASP A 82 -1.10 -8.32 11.54
C ASP A 82 -1.92 -9.14 10.53
N GLU A 83 -2.30 -10.37 10.86
CA GLU A 83 -3.00 -11.26 9.91
C GLU A 83 -4.28 -10.63 9.32
N ALA A 84 -5.04 -9.87 10.12
CA ALA A 84 -6.26 -9.23 9.66
C ALA A 84 -5.96 -7.99 8.78
N GLU A 85 -5.01 -7.17 9.19
CA GLU A 85 -4.56 -6.01 8.43
C GLU A 85 -3.94 -6.41 7.10
N LEU A 86 -3.14 -7.48 7.09
CA LEU A 86 -2.50 -8.02 5.91
C LEU A 86 -3.54 -8.56 4.92
N ALA A 87 -4.56 -9.28 5.40
CA ALA A 87 -5.67 -9.72 4.56
C ALA A 87 -6.41 -8.54 3.91
N MET A 88 -6.71 -7.47 4.68
CA MET A 88 -7.32 -6.25 4.14
C MET A 88 -6.41 -5.54 3.12
N ALA A 89 -5.11 -5.51 3.39
CA ALA A 89 -4.12 -4.93 2.48
C ALA A 89 -4.06 -5.71 1.16
N VAL A 90 -4.09 -7.04 1.22
CA VAL A 90 -4.17 -7.90 0.03
C VAL A 90 -5.45 -7.60 -0.76
N GLU A 91 -6.60 -7.49 -0.09
CA GLU A 91 -7.86 -7.12 -0.75
C GLU A 91 -7.76 -5.77 -1.48
N LEU A 92 -7.07 -4.78 -0.89
CA LEU A 92 -6.83 -3.49 -1.52
C LEU A 92 -6.01 -3.62 -2.82
N VAL A 93 -4.93 -4.40 -2.80
CA VAL A 93 -4.12 -4.65 -4.00
C VAL A 93 -4.91 -5.43 -5.06
N LEU A 94 -5.71 -6.41 -4.65
CA LEU A 94 -6.61 -7.15 -5.53
C LEU A 94 -7.65 -6.23 -6.18
N LYS A 95 -8.22 -5.28 -5.43
CA LYS A 95 -9.11 -4.24 -5.97
C LYS A 95 -8.39 -3.38 -7.01
N ALA A 96 -7.17 -2.92 -6.74
CA ALA A 96 -6.37 -2.17 -7.70
C ALA A 96 -6.16 -2.95 -9.01
N ARG A 97 -5.92 -4.26 -8.89
CA ARG A 97 -5.80 -5.16 -10.04
C ARG A 97 -7.12 -5.34 -10.78
N HIS A 98 -8.26 -5.45 -10.10
CA HIS A 98 -9.56 -5.58 -10.76
C HIS A 98 -10.01 -4.26 -11.41
N CYS A 99 -9.67 -3.10 -10.83
CA CYS A 99 -9.89 -1.81 -11.45
C CYS A 99 -9.15 -1.68 -12.80
N ARG A 100 -8.03 -2.39 -13.00
CA ARG A 100 -7.39 -2.50 -14.33
C ARG A 100 -8.35 -3.08 -15.37
N GLU A 101 -9.17 -4.06 -15.01
CA GLU A 101 -10.04 -4.79 -15.95
C GLU A 101 -11.27 -3.98 -16.37
N LEU A 102 -11.71 -3.01 -15.55
CA LEU A 102 -12.90 -2.19 -15.81
C LEU A 102 -12.63 -0.94 -16.66
N TYR A 103 -11.37 -0.51 -16.77
CA TYR A 103 -10.96 0.70 -17.51
C TYR A 103 -10.09 0.40 -18.74
N HIS A 104 -10.13 -0.84 -19.25
CA HIS A 104 -9.47 -1.28 -20.49
C HIS A 104 -10.48 -1.60 -21.60
#